data_AF-A0AAV5LPG0-F1
#
_entry.id   AF-A0AAV5LPG0-F1
#
_cell.length_a   1.000
_cell.length_b   1.000
_cell.length_c   1.000
_cell.angle_alpha   90.00
_cell.angle_beta   90.00
_cell.angle_gamma   90.00
#
_symmetry.space_group_name_H-M   'P 1'
#
loop_
_entity.id
_entity.type
_entity.pdbx_description
1 polymer ?
#
loop_
_entity_poly.entity_id
_entity_poly.type
_entity_poly.pdbx_seq_one_letter_code
_entity_poly.pdbx_strand_id
1 'polypeptide(L)'
;MDGLLPRSLVNCRMLEVLDVGNNNISDTFPYWLESLPHLQVLVLRSNKFHGSVQSTKESPSFPKLRVLDLSSNYFVGALPVWYIENFNAMMDPHKDGGSPEYMMIVFLH
;
A
#
# COMPACT_ATOMS: atom_id res chain seq x y z
N MET A 1 -4.43 -5.09 16.53
CA MET A 1 -5.59 -4.24 16.21
C MET A 1 -6.71 -5.12 15.68
N ASP A 2 -7.92 -4.90 16.17
CA ASP A 2 -9.15 -5.53 15.68
C ASP A 2 -10.06 -4.43 15.12
N GLY A 3 -10.84 -4.71 14.06
CA GLY A 3 -11.78 -3.76 13.46
C GLY A 3 -11.33 -3.19 12.11
N LEU A 4 -11.72 -1.95 11.82
CA LEU A 4 -11.49 -1.25 10.53
C LEU A 4 -10.25 -0.34 10.60
N LEU A 5 -9.66 -0.04 9.45
CA LEU A 5 -8.63 1.00 9.38
C LEU A 5 -9.26 2.38 9.69
N PRO A 6 -8.67 3.18 10.60
CA PRO A 6 -9.22 4.48 10.93
C PRO A 6 -9.09 5.45 9.74
N ARG A 7 -10.22 5.93 9.22
CA ARG A 7 -10.27 6.86 8.08
C ARG A 7 -9.52 8.17 8.32
N SER A 8 -9.24 8.52 9.57
CA SER A 8 -8.45 9.70 9.93
C SER A 8 -7.01 9.65 9.42
N LEU A 9 -6.48 8.47 9.06
CA LEU A 9 -5.15 8.32 8.46
C LEU A 9 -5.00 9.10 7.15
N VAL A 10 -6.09 9.43 6.46
CA VAL A 10 -6.07 10.30 5.26
C VAL A 10 -5.54 11.71 5.57
N ASN A 11 -5.63 12.16 6.82
CA ASN A 11 -5.14 13.46 7.26
C ASN A 11 -3.62 13.47 7.52
N CYS A 12 -2.98 12.30 7.58
CA CYS A 12 -1.55 12.16 7.74
C CYS A 12 -0.83 12.43 6.40
N ARG A 13 -0.87 13.69 5.93
CA ARG A 13 -0.37 14.06 4.60
C ARG A 13 1.12 13.78 4.38
N MET A 14 1.91 13.70 5.46
CA MET A 14 3.34 13.39 5.45
C MET A 14 3.63 11.89 5.70
N LEU A 15 2.62 11.03 5.73
CA LEU A 15 2.80 9.60 5.97
C LEU A 15 3.57 8.97 4.81
N GLU A 16 4.71 8.37 5.10
CA GLU A 16 5.55 7.67 4.13
C GLU A 16 5.41 6.15 4.21
N VAL A 17 5.21 5.62 5.41
CA VAL A 17 5.12 4.18 5.68
C VAL A 17 3.86 3.91 6.50
N LEU A 18 3.02 3.01 6.00
CA LEU A 18 1.95 2.39 6.76
C LEU A 18 2.15 0.88 6.77
N ASP A 19 2.58 0.35 7.91
CA ASP A 19 2.65 -1.08 8.17
C ASP A 19 1.65 -1.44 9.27
N VAL A 20 0.63 -2.21 8.87
CA VAL A 20 -0.37 -2.78 9.77
C VAL A 20 -0.38 -4.31 9.67
N GLY A 21 0.73 -4.90 9.23
CA GLY A 21 0.87 -6.33 9.04
C GLY A 21 0.65 -7.13 10.33
N ASN A 22 0.23 -8.39 10.18
CA ASN A 22 0.01 -9.33 11.30
C ASN A 22 -0.97 -8.80 12.35
N ASN A 23 -2.13 -8.35 11.89
CA ASN A 23 -3.24 -7.91 12.74
C ASN A 23 -4.53 -8.66 12.39
N ASN A 24 -5.62 -8.32 13.06
CA ASN A 24 -6.95 -8.89 12.83
C ASN A 24 -7.88 -7.88 12.14
N ILE A 25 -7.33 -6.96 11.35
CA ILE A 25 -8.12 -5.93 10.66
C ILE A 25 -9.01 -6.61 9.63
N SER A 26 -10.31 -6.33 9.68
CA SER A 26 -11.32 -6.90 8.80
C SER A 26 -12.04 -5.77 8.08
N ASP A 27 -11.49 -5.38 6.94
CA ASP A 27 -11.94 -4.22 6.17
C ASP A 27 -11.82 -4.51 4.66
N THR A 28 -12.27 -3.59 3.80
CA THR A 28 -11.97 -3.64 2.38
C THR A 28 -10.65 -2.93 2.08
N PHE A 29 -10.19 -3.03 0.83
CA PHE A 29 -8.98 -2.32 0.41
C PHE A 29 -9.11 -0.79 0.65
N PRO A 30 -8.15 -0.13 1.33
CA PRO A 30 -8.27 1.25 1.77
C PRO A 30 -7.96 2.27 0.65
N TYR A 31 -8.82 2.35 -0.38
CA TYR A 31 -8.66 3.28 -1.53
C TYR A 31 -8.56 4.76 -1.15
N TRP A 32 -8.91 5.15 0.05
CA TRP A 32 -8.77 6.54 0.51
C TRP A 32 -7.30 6.91 0.82
N LEU A 33 -6.43 5.91 1.07
CA LEU A 33 -4.98 6.12 1.23
C LEU A 33 -4.30 6.52 -0.08
N GLU A 34 -4.93 6.24 -1.22
CA GLU A 34 -4.47 6.63 -2.56
C GLU A 34 -4.19 8.14 -2.69
N SER A 35 -4.87 8.94 -1.87
CA SER A 35 -4.76 10.40 -1.84
C SER A 35 -3.54 10.92 -1.06
N LEU A 36 -2.80 10.04 -0.37
CA LEU A 36 -1.62 10.42 0.41
C LEU A 36 -0.42 10.67 -0.52
N PRO A 37 0.10 11.91 -0.57
CA PRO A 37 1.08 12.30 -1.58
C PRO A 37 2.50 11.78 -1.31
N HIS A 38 2.77 11.34 -0.08
CA HIS A 38 4.10 10.90 0.37
C HIS A 38 4.18 9.40 0.68
N LEU A 39 3.07 8.66 0.57
CA LEU A 39 3.05 7.25 0.94
C LEU A 39 3.90 6.43 -0.05
N GLN A 40 4.92 5.77 0.49
CA GLN A 40 5.90 4.96 -0.21
C GLN A 40 5.75 3.47 0.10
N VAL A 41 5.35 3.11 1.32
CA VAL A 41 5.23 1.71 1.75
C VAL A 41 3.85 1.48 2.35
N LEU A 42 3.12 0.50 1.81
CA LEU A 42 1.83 0.03 2.31
C LEU A 42 1.89 -1.48 2.54
N VAL A 43 1.95 -1.89 3.79
CA VAL A 43 1.95 -3.31 4.21
C VAL A 43 0.65 -3.62 4.93
N LEU A 44 -0.20 -4.41 4.29
CA LEU A 44 -1.48 -4.91 4.81
C LEU A 44 -1.43 -6.41 5.14
N ARG A 45 -0.26 -7.04 5.02
CA ARG A 45 -0.10 -8.49 5.07
C ARG A 45 -0.70 -9.15 6.31
N SER A 46 -1.12 -10.41 6.21
CA SER A 46 -1.56 -11.21 7.36
C SER A 46 -2.67 -10.50 8.17
N ASN A 47 -3.77 -10.19 7.50
CA ASN A 47 -4.97 -9.58 8.06
C ASN A 47 -6.21 -10.28 7.48
N LYS A 48 -7.39 -9.68 7.67
CA LYS A 48 -8.67 -10.17 7.13
C LYS A 48 -9.25 -9.21 6.09
N PHE A 49 -8.39 -8.49 5.35
CA PHE A 49 -8.88 -7.62 4.28
C PHE A 49 -9.56 -8.43 3.19
N HIS A 50 -10.68 -7.95 2.65
CA HIS A 50 -11.52 -8.70 1.73
C HIS A 50 -12.10 -7.87 0.60
N GLY A 51 -12.72 -8.55 -0.37
CA GLY A 51 -13.30 -7.93 -1.56
C GLY A 51 -12.26 -7.70 -2.66
N SER A 52 -12.68 -6.98 -3.70
CA SER A 52 -11.83 -6.70 -4.86
C SER A 52 -10.91 -5.51 -4.62
N VAL A 53 -9.70 -5.59 -5.16
CA VAL A 53 -8.72 -4.48 -5.23
C VAL A 53 -8.96 -3.61 -6.49
N GLN A 54 -10.16 -3.65 -7.08
CA GLN A 54 -10.52 -2.79 -8.21
C GLN A 54 -10.88 -1.37 -7.75
N SER A 55 -10.00 -0.40 -8.04
CA SER A 55 -10.35 1.02 -7.91
C SER A 55 -11.37 1.41 -8.98
N THR A 56 -12.41 2.13 -8.59
CA THR A 56 -13.48 2.62 -9.48
C THR A 56 -13.09 3.89 -10.25
N LYS A 57 -11.86 4.37 -10.08
CA LYS A 57 -11.38 5.60 -10.70
C LYS A 57 -10.41 5.31 -11.84
N GLU A 58 -10.57 6.05 -12.93
CA GLU A 58 -9.76 5.97 -14.16
C GLU A 58 -8.37 6.62 -14.04
N SER A 59 -8.04 7.23 -12.89
CA SER A 59 -6.80 7.99 -12.68
C SER A 59 -5.84 7.27 -11.73
N PRO A 60 -4.52 7.28 -12.00
CA PRO A 60 -3.54 6.59 -11.16
C PRO A 60 -3.51 7.21 -9.76
N SER A 61 -3.25 6.33 -8.81
CA SER A 61 -3.39 6.58 -7.39
C SER A 61 -2.10 6.05 -6.71
N PHE A 62 -1.74 6.64 -5.56
CA PHE A 62 -0.46 6.44 -4.89
C PHE A 62 0.78 6.94 -5.68
N PRO A 63 1.02 8.26 -5.75
CA PRO A 63 2.02 8.84 -6.64
C PRO A 63 3.49 8.50 -6.30
N LYS A 64 3.75 7.99 -5.08
CA LYS A 64 5.10 7.65 -4.61
C LYS A 64 5.22 6.23 -4.08
N LEU A 65 4.19 5.39 -4.25
CA LEU A 65 4.20 4.06 -3.66
C LEU A 65 5.22 3.16 -4.37
N ARG A 66 6.09 2.58 -3.56
CA ARG A 66 7.23 1.74 -3.94
C ARG A 66 7.16 0.35 -3.32
N VAL A 67 6.29 0.12 -2.35
CA VAL A 67 6.08 -1.20 -1.74
C VAL A 67 4.60 -1.36 -1.45
N LEU A 68 4.00 -2.43 -1.98
CA LEU A 68 2.64 -2.84 -1.71
C LEU A 68 2.63 -4.32 -1.36
N ASP A 69 2.35 -4.64 -0.09
CA ASP A 69 2.21 -6.03 0.37
C ASP A 69 0.78 -6.29 0.84
N LEU A 70 0.07 -7.09 0.04
CA LEU A 70 -1.32 -7.50 0.27
C LEU A 70 -1.44 -8.99 0.64
N SER A 71 -0.31 -9.67 0.83
CA SER A 71 -0.26 -11.12 1.04
C SER A 71 -1.04 -11.57 2.28
N SER A 72 -1.46 -12.84 2.31
CA SER A 72 -2.14 -13.44 3.47
C SER A 72 -3.38 -12.63 3.93
N ASN A 73 -4.27 -12.35 2.98
CA ASN A 73 -5.59 -11.72 3.18
C ASN A 73 -6.67 -12.48 2.40
N TYR A 74 -7.91 -12.01 2.44
CA TYR A 74 -9.07 -12.59 1.73
C TYR A 74 -9.50 -11.75 0.51
N PHE A 75 -8.56 -11.05 -0.13
CA PHE A 75 -8.84 -10.33 -1.38
C PHE A 75 -9.25 -11.30 -2.49
N VAL A 76 -10.13 -10.84 -3.37
CA VAL A 76 -10.64 -11.61 -4.52
C VAL A 76 -10.54 -10.80 -5.81
N GLY A 77 -10.57 -11.47 -6.95
CA GLY A 77 -10.45 -10.82 -8.26
C GLY A 77 -9.01 -10.45 -8.63
N ALA A 78 -8.83 -9.84 -9.81
CA ALA A 78 -7.53 -9.43 -10.31
C ALA A 78 -7.09 -8.09 -9.72
N LEU A 79 -5.78 -7.95 -9.48
CA LEU A 79 -5.19 -6.64 -9.21
C LEU A 79 -5.32 -5.75 -10.46
N PRO A 80 -5.65 -4.46 -10.31
CA PRO A 80 -5.69 -3.53 -11.43
C PRO A 80 -4.33 -3.40 -12.13
N VAL A 81 -4.38 -3.27 -13.46
CA VAL A 81 -3.20 -3.13 -14.31
C VAL A 81 -2.36 -1.90 -13.93
N TRP A 82 -2.97 -0.83 -13.44
CA TRP A 82 -2.25 0.39 -13.04
C TRP A 82 -1.28 0.19 -11.87
N TYR A 83 -1.52 -0.75 -10.94
CA TYR A 83 -0.53 -1.10 -9.92
C TYR A 83 0.70 -1.75 -10.54
N ILE A 84 0.49 -2.46 -11.66
CA ILE A 84 1.55 -3.10 -12.42
C ILE A 84 2.31 -2.07 -13.27
N GLU A 85 1.62 -1.06 -13.81
CA GLU A 85 2.23 0.02 -14.60
C GLU A 85 3.01 1.03 -13.74
N ASN A 86 2.56 1.28 -12.50
CA ASN A 86 3.28 2.09 -11.52
C ASN A 86 4.57 1.41 -10.99
N PHE A 87 4.81 0.12 -11.29
CA PHE A 87 6.07 -0.54 -10.95
C PHE A 87 7.30 0.08 -11.62
N ASN A 88 7.15 0.96 -12.62
CA ASN A 88 8.28 1.73 -13.14
C ASN A 88 8.97 2.61 -12.08
N ALA A 89 8.23 3.10 -11.08
CA ALA A 89 8.81 3.80 -9.92
C ALA A 89 9.40 2.83 -8.87
N MET A 90 9.01 1.54 -8.93
CA MET A 90 9.43 0.46 -8.04
C MET A 90 10.67 -0.28 -8.59
N MET A 91 10.87 -0.28 -9.92
CA MET A 91 12.02 -0.87 -10.62
C MET A 91 13.25 0.04 -10.75
N ASP A 92 13.09 1.36 -10.59
CA ASP A 92 14.21 2.32 -10.63
C ASP A 92 14.29 3.11 -9.31
N PRO A 93 15.03 2.57 -8.31
CA PRO A 93 15.21 3.25 -7.02
C PRO A 93 16.00 4.56 -7.12
N HIS A 94 16.67 4.82 -8.25
CA HIS A 94 17.64 5.90 -8.41
C HIS A 94 17.11 7.12 -9.14
N LYS A 95 15.89 7.05 -9.69
CA LYS A 95 15.26 8.16 -10.44
C LYS A 95 15.06 9.44 -9.63
N ASP A 96 15.04 9.36 -8.30
CA ASP A 96 14.86 10.50 -7.39
C ASP A 96 16.14 10.92 -6.64
N GLY A 97 17.33 10.39 -6.99
CA GLY A 97 18.61 10.82 -6.39
C GLY A 97 18.80 10.51 -4.90
N GLY A 98 17.82 9.86 -4.25
CA GLY A 98 17.94 9.33 -2.89
C GLY A 98 18.32 7.86 -2.91
N SER A 99 19.35 7.48 -2.17
CA SER A 99 19.66 6.07 -1.89
C SER A 99 18.45 5.38 -1.24
N PRO A 100 18.08 4.15 -1.65
CA PRO A 100 16.96 3.43 -1.04
C PRO A 100 17.41 2.86 0.30
N GLU A 101 17.46 3.69 1.34
CA GLU A 101 17.75 3.24 2.71
C GLU A 101 16.71 2.20 3.21
N TYR A 102 15.52 2.16 2.58
CA TYR A 102 14.45 1.21 2.90
C TYR A 102 14.66 -0.23 2.41
N MET A 103 15.59 -0.50 1.48
CA MET A 103 15.89 -1.90 1.10
C MET A 103 16.63 -2.67 2.21
N MET A 104 17.00 -2.02 3.32
CA MET A 104 17.62 -2.69 4.46
C MET A 104 16.63 -3.30 5.48
N ILE A 105 15.30 -3.21 5.28
CA ILE A 105 14.30 -3.64 6.29
C ILE A 105 13.49 -4.91 5.88
N VAL A 106 13.91 -5.68 4.88
CA VAL A 106 13.33 -7.01 4.58
C VAL A 106 14.51 -7.94 4.27
N PHE A 107 14.93 -8.87 5.12
CA PHE A 107 14.20 -9.94 5.80
C PHE A 107 14.82 -10.24 7.17
N LEU A 108 14.07 -10.17 8.28
CA LEU A 108 14.39 -10.98 9.46
C LEU A 108 13.10 -11.35 10.21
N HIS A 109 12.80 -12.65 10.12
CA HIS A 109 11.83 -13.49 10.87
C HIS A 109 10.34 -13.33 10.56
#